data_AF-A0A953C7Y4-F1
#
_entry.id   AF-A0A953C7Y4-F1
#
_cell.length_a   1.000
_cell.length_b   1.000
_cell.length_c   1.000
_cell.angle_alpha   90.00
_cell.angle_beta   90.00
_cell.angle_gamma   90.00
#
_symmetry.space_group_name_H-M   'P 1'
#
loop_
_entity.id
_entity.type
_entity.pdbx_description
1 polymer ?
#
loop_
_entity_poly.entity_id
_entity_poly.type
_entity_poly.pdbx_seq_one_letter_code
_entity_poly.pdbx_strand_id
1 'polypeptide(L)'
;PHLIGGHGDHVWEEGKFANPPAKDLETWFIRGGSAGAALYTFRQPGVYAYVNHNLIEAVELGATAHFLVEGDWNDDLMKQVEAPGPIPTN
;
A
#
# COMPACT_ATOMS: atom_id res chain seq x y z
N PRO A 1 0.64 8.49 4.14
CA PRO A 1 -0.13 7.65 3.22
C PRO A 1 0.48 6.26 3.08
N HIS A 2 -0.31 5.25 2.78
CA HIS A 2 0.13 3.88 2.62
C HIS A 2 -0.80 3.14 1.67
N LEU A 3 -0.26 2.22 0.86
CA LEU A 3 -1.02 1.35 -0.02
C LEU A 3 -1.00 -0.08 0.55
N ILE A 4 -2.09 -0.50 1.18
CA ILE A 4 -2.16 -1.81 1.85
C ILE A 4 -2.00 -2.92 0.81
N GLY A 5 -0.98 -3.77 0.98
CA GLY A 5 -0.62 -4.84 0.04
C GLY A 5 0.25 -4.40 -1.14
N GLY A 6 0.66 -3.13 -1.19
CA GLY A 6 1.58 -2.57 -2.17
C GLY A 6 2.70 -1.77 -1.51
N HIS A 7 3.40 -0.95 -2.31
CA HIS A 7 4.48 -0.06 -1.87
C HIS A 7 4.44 1.24 -2.68
N GLY A 8 5.32 2.19 -2.35
CA GLY A 8 5.74 3.24 -3.28
C GLY A 8 7.07 2.86 -3.92
N ASP A 9 7.05 2.40 -5.18
CA ASP A 9 8.26 2.02 -5.93
C ASP A 9 9.21 3.23 -6.04
N HIS A 10 8.65 4.41 -6.34
CA HIS A 10 9.33 5.69 -6.36
C HIS A 10 8.47 6.76 -5.70
N VAL A 11 8.98 7.41 -4.65
CA VAL A 11 8.21 8.39 -3.87
C VAL A 11 8.98 9.70 -3.73
N TRP A 12 8.31 10.80 -4.11
CA TRP A 12 8.71 12.17 -3.79
C TRP A 12 7.78 12.70 -2.71
N GLU A 13 8.08 12.41 -1.44
CA GLU A 13 7.27 12.82 -0.30
C GLU A 13 7.11 14.35 -0.20
N GLU A 14 8.18 15.07 -0.57
CA GLU A 14 8.19 16.54 -0.63
C GLU A 14 7.64 17.11 -1.94
N GLY A 15 7.34 16.26 -2.93
CA GLY A 15 6.79 16.65 -4.24
C GLY A 15 7.72 17.55 -5.07
N LYS A 16 9.04 17.29 -5.04
CA LYS A 16 10.05 18.04 -5.80
C LYS A 16 10.80 17.10 -6.74
N PHE A 17 10.42 17.05 -8.01
CA PHE A 17 10.97 16.07 -8.98
C PHE A 17 12.44 16.25 -9.32
N ALA A 18 13.03 17.41 -9.02
CA ALA A 18 14.48 17.62 -9.14
C ALA A 18 15.29 16.85 -8.08
N ASN A 19 14.66 16.52 -6.94
CA ASN A 19 15.27 15.65 -5.94
C ASN A 19 15.09 14.19 -6.36
N PRO A 20 16.03 13.29 -6.06
CA PRO A 20 15.83 11.87 -6.30
C PRO A 20 14.66 11.33 -5.46
N PRO A 21 13.83 10.42 -5.99
CA PRO A 21 12.78 9.78 -5.21
C PRO A 21 13.40 8.80 -4.19
N ALA A 22 12.71 8.61 -3.06
CA ALA A 22 12.88 7.42 -2.24
C ALA A 22 12.31 6.20 -2.98
N LYS A 23 12.76 5.01 -2.60
CA LYS A 23 12.30 3.74 -3.20
C LYS A 23 11.77 2.81 -2.11
N ASP A 24 10.88 1.92 -2.53
CA ASP A 24 10.38 0.79 -1.72
C ASP A 24 9.73 1.20 -0.39
N LEU A 25 9.13 2.39 -0.33
CA LEU A 25 8.50 2.87 0.90
C LEU A 25 7.19 2.11 1.17
N GLU A 26 7.05 1.56 2.37
CA GLU A 26 5.77 1.06 2.88
C GLU A 26 4.76 2.20 3.06
N THR A 27 5.19 3.27 3.72
CA THR A 27 4.40 4.41 4.14
C THR A 27 5.21 5.66 3.86
N TRP A 28 4.55 6.73 3.39
CA TRP A 28 5.19 8.02 3.18
C TRP A 28 4.46 9.18 3.85
N PHE A 29 5.13 10.32 4.00
CA PHE A 29 4.61 11.49 4.70
C PHE A 29 4.40 12.70 3.80
N ILE A 30 3.16 13.23 3.79
CA ILE A 30 2.84 14.50 3.14
C ILE A 30 2.68 15.56 4.24
N ARG A 31 3.61 16.53 4.26
CA ARG A 31 3.54 17.65 5.21
C ARG A 31 2.31 18.51 4.92
N GLY A 32 1.64 19.03 5.96
CA GLY A 32 0.53 19.97 5.79
C GLY A 32 0.96 21.19 4.96
N GLY A 33 0.13 21.59 3.98
CA GLY A 33 0.45 22.67 3.04
C GLY A 33 1.38 22.27 1.88
N SER A 34 1.56 20.97 1.64
CA SER A 34 2.37 20.45 0.52
C SER A 34 1.62 19.37 -0.27
N ALA A 35 2.23 18.95 -1.38
CA ALA A 35 1.83 17.77 -2.14
C ALA A 35 3.06 16.88 -2.32
N GLY A 36 2.83 15.57 -2.44
CA GLY A 36 3.85 14.60 -2.83
C GLY A 36 3.30 13.67 -3.92
N ALA A 37 4.17 12.82 -4.46
CA ALA A 37 3.81 11.88 -5.51
C ALA A 37 4.46 10.52 -5.24
N ALA A 38 3.73 9.45 -5.57
CA ALA A 38 4.23 8.08 -5.55
C ALA A 38 3.90 7.40 -6.87
N LEU A 39 4.82 6.59 -7.36
CA LEU A 39 4.59 5.64 -8.45
C LEU A 39 4.60 4.24 -7.88
N TYR A 40 3.68 3.41 -8.36
CA TYR A 40 3.61 1.99 -8.03
C TYR A 40 3.15 1.21 -9.25
N THR A 41 3.84 0.11 -9.54
CA THR A 41 3.42 -0.87 -10.54
C THR A 41 2.71 -2.01 -9.84
N PHE A 42 1.39 -2.15 -10.04
CA PHE A 42 0.63 -3.24 -9.44
C PHE A 42 1.14 -4.61 -9.91
N ARG A 43 1.23 -5.56 -8.97
CA ARG A 43 1.72 -6.92 -9.21
C ARG A 43 0.76 -8.03 -8.77
N GLN A 44 -0.34 -7.67 -8.13
CA GLN A 44 -1.43 -8.59 -7.78
C GLN A 44 -2.77 -7.95 -8.13
N PRO A 45 -3.80 -8.75 -8.49
CA PRO A 45 -5.16 -8.27 -8.62
C PRO A 45 -5.83 -8.16 -7.25
N GLY A 46 -6.99 -7.51 -7.21
CA GLY A 46 -7.83 -7.41 -6.01
C GLY A 46 -8.17 -5.98 -5.63
N VAL A 47 -8.73 -5.83 -4.43
CA VAL A 47 -9.10 -4.53 -3.86
C VAL A 47 -8.00 -4.07 -2.91
N TYR A 48 -7.38 -2.94 -3.22
CA TYR A 48 -6.36 -2.31 -2.39
C TYR A 48 -6.95 -1.13 -1.63
N ALA A 49 -6.58 -0.96 -0.36
CA ALA A 49 -6.88 0.25 0.38
C ALA A 49 -5.68 1.21 0.33
N TYR A 50 -5.95 2.47 0.02
CA TYR A 50 -4.99 3.56 0.12
C TYR A 50 -5.42 4.50 1.24
N VAL A 51 -4.58 4.61 2.27
CA VAL A 51 -4.99 5.14 3.57
C VAL A 51 -4.03 6.18 4.12
N ASN A 52 -4.53 6.99 5.05
CA ASN A 52 -3.67 7.55 6.08
C ASN A 52 -3.32 6.43 7.09
N HIS A 53 -2.04 6.12 7.31
CA HIS A 53 -1.68 4.97 8.15
C HIS A 53 -1.72 5.24 9.67
N ASN A 54 -2.28 6.38 10.10
CA ASN A 54 -3.00 6.43 11.36
C ASN A 54 -4.35 5.73 11.18
N LEU A 55 -4.46 4.47 11.61
CA LEU A 55 -5.64 3.65 11.31
C LEU A 55 -6.93 4.14 11.98
N ILE A 56 -6.85 4.91 13.06
CA ILE A 56 -8.04 5.59 13.62
C ILE A 56 -8.57 6.59 12.58
N GLU A 57 -7.69 7.39 11.98
CA GLU A 57 -8.10 8.35 10.96
C GLU A 57 -8.58 7.65 9.69
N ALA A 58 -7.93 6.56 9.28
CA ALA A 58 -8.33 5.79 8.10
C ALA A 58 -9.72 5.18 8.24
N VAL A 59 -9.95 4.44 9.33
CA VAL A 59 -11.11 3.56 9.49
C VAL A 59 -12.27 4.31 10.15
N GLU A 60 -12.00 5.04 11.23
CA GLU A 60 -13.06 5.69 12.01
C GLU A 60 -13.39 7.10 11.49
N LEU A 61 -12.42 7.79 10.90
CA LEU A 61 -12.60 9.17 10.40
C LEU A 61 -12.64 9.28 8.87
N GLY A 62 -12.62 8.15 8.16
CA GLY A 62 -12.91 8.07 6.72
C GLY A 62 -11.75 8.36 5.77
N ALA A 63 -10.50 8.44 6.24
CA ALA A 63 -9.33 8.69 5.40
C ALA A 63 -8.86 7.43 4.62
N THR A 64 -9.78 6.79 3.89
CA THR A 64 -9.57 5.56 3.11
C THR A 64 -10.14 5.69 1.70
N ALA A 65 -9.33 5.31 0.70
CA ALA A 65 -9.76 5.13 -0.69
C ALA A 65 -9.49 3.69 -1.13
N HIS A 66 -10.12 3.26 -2.24
CA HIS A 66 -9.94 1.92 -2.81
C HIS A 66 -9.47 1.97 -4.27
N PHE A 67 -8.60 1.03 -4.63
CA PHE A 67 -8.30 0.66 -6.01
C PHE A 67 -8.85 -0.72 -6.29
N LEU A 68 -9.55 -0.88 -7.41
CA LEU A 68 -9.90 -2.19 -7.97
C LEU A 68 -8.91 -2.50 -9.09
N VAL A 69 -8.11 -3.55 -8.89
CA VAL A 69 -7.05 -3.94 -9.83
C VAL A 69 -7.42 -5.29 -10.45
N GLU A 70 -7.56 -5.29 -11.76
CA GLU A 70 -7.80 -6.50 -12.55
C GLU A 70 -6.48 -7.20 -12.88
N GLY A 71 -6.53 -8.51 -13.14
CA GLY A 71 -5.38 -9.31 -13.53
C GLY A 71 -5.40 -10.71 -12.90
N ASP A 72 -4.31 -11.44 -13.12
CA ASP A 72 -4.11 -12.80 -12.58
C ASP A 72 -3.27 -12.77 -11.31
N TRP A 73 -3.63 -13.61 -10.33
CA TRP A 73 -2.89 -13.75 -9.08
C TRP A 73 -1.54 -14.44 -9.31
N ASN A 74 -0.48 -13.91 -8.69
CA ASN A 74 0.86 -14.46 -8.74
C ASN A 74 1.25 -15.16 -7.42
N ASP A 75 1.20 -16.48 -7.42
CA ASP A 75 1.55 -17.33 -6.27
C ASP A 75 3.03 -17.24 -5.84
N ASP A 76 3.93 -16.79 -6.71
CA ASP A 76 5.35 -16.61 -6.37
C ASP A 76 5.56 -15.42 -5.43
N LEU A 77 4.73 -14.37 -5.57
CA LEU A 77 4.77 -13.19 -4.71
C LEU A 77 4.03 -13.42 -3.39
N MET A 78 2.89 -14.10 -3.42
CA MET A 78 2.12 -14.41 -2.21
C MET A 78 1.22 -15.61 -2.45
N LYS A 79 1.25 -16.58 -1.54
CA LYS A 79 0.38 -17.75 -1.56
C LYS A 79 -0.08 -18.10 -0.16
N GLN A 80 -1.36 -18.40 -0.02
CA GLN A 80 -1.86 -19.10 1.16
C GLN A 80 -1.50 -20.59 1.04
N VAL A 81 -0.42 -21.00 1.71
CA VAL A 81 0.04 -22.41 1.69
C VAL A 81 -0.92 -23.32 2.45
N GLU A 82 -1.45 -22.83 3.57
CA GLU A 82 -2.42 -23.52 4.40
C GLU A 82 -3.51 -22.53 4.82
N ALA A 83 -4.76 -22.92 4.65
CA ALA A 83 -5.89 -22.11 5.12
C ALA A 83 -6.00 -22.21 6.66
N PRO A 84 -6.49 -21.16 7.34
CA PRO A 84 -6.72 -21.22 8.78
C PRO A 84 -7.56 -22.45 9.16
N GLY A 85 -7.03 -23.25 10.09
CA GLY A 85 -7.66 -24.45 10.63
C GLY A 85 -7.33 -24.63 12.10
N PRO A 86 -7.90 -25.65 12.77
CA PRO A 86 -7.53 -25.99 14.13
C PRO A 86 -6.02 -26.21 14.27
N ILE A 87 -5.44 -25.75 15.38
CA ILE A 87 -4.04 -26.04 15.70
C ILE A 87 -3.91 -27.57 15.84
N PRO A 88 -2.96 -28.22 15.13
CA PRO A 88 -2.76 -29.66 15.25
C PRO A 88 -2.51 -30.09 16.70
N THR A 89 -3.21 -31.13 17.14
CA THR A 89 -2.92 -31.79 18.43
C THR A 89 -1.99 -32.97 18.18
N ASN A 90 -0.90 -33.05 18.96
CA ASN A 90 0.02 -34.19 18.96
C ASN A 90 -0.65 -35.48 19.44
#